data_AF-A0A392TSV6-F1
#
_entry.id   AF-A0A392TSV6-F1
#
_cell.length_a   1.000
_cell.length_b   1.000
_cell.length_c   1.000
_cell.angle_alpha   90.00
_cell.angle_beta   90.00
_cell.angle_gamma   90.00
#
_symmetry.space_group_name_H-M   'P 1'
#
loop_
_entity.id
_entity.type
_entity.pdbx_description
1 polymer ?
#
loop_
_entity_poly.entity_id
_entity_poly.type
_entity_poly.pdbx_seq_one_letter_code
_entity_poly.pdbx_strand_id
1 'polypeptide(L)' 'VARDLLDAITSVVNLWLGGRYPKSLAEFVASEPLTPLLKPDGGIRPIAVGTIWRRLVSKVAMKGA' A
#
# COMPACT_ATOMS: atom_id res chain seq x y z
N VAL A 1 -11.44 22.40 1.77
CA VAL A 1 -11.65 21.05 2.32
C VAL A 1 -11.17 19.96 1.38
N ALA A 2 -11.81 19.71 0.22
CA ALA A 2 -11.41 18.60 -0.67
C ALA A 2 -10.01 18.77 -1.31
N ARG A 3 -9.64 20.00 -1.70
CA ARG A 3 -8.29 20.31 -2.21
C ARG A 3 -7.21 20.07 -1.15
N ASP A 4 -7.43 20.62 0.04
CA ASP A 4 -6.51 20.48 1.18
C ASP A 4 -6.24 19.01 1.55
N LEU A 5 -7.27 18.16 1.49
CA LEU A 5 -7.11 16.71 1.70
C LEU A 5 -6.29 16.05 0.59
N LEU A 6 -6.55 16.38 -0.67
CA LEU A 6 -5.79 15.84 -1.80
C LEU A 6 -4.32 16.24 -1.73
N ASP A 7 -4.02 17.48 -1.36
CA ASP A 7 -2.65 17.98 -1.21
C ASP A 7 -1.90 17.28 -0.07
N ALA A 8 -2.60 17.03 1.05
CA ALA A 8 -2.05 16.26 2.16
C ALA A 8 -1.74 14.81 1.76
N ILE A 9 -2.68 14.13 1.08
CA ILE A 9 -2.47 12.75 0.59
C ILE A 9 -1.32 12.71 -0.42
N THR A 10 -1.27 13.67 -1.34
CA THR A 10 -0.20 13.78 -2.35
C THR A 10 1.17 13.93 -1.69
N SER A 11 1.25 14.74 -0.64
CA SER A 11 2.48 14.93 0.15
C SER A 11 2.95 13.63 0.80
N VAL A 12 2.04 12.86 1.40
CA VAL A 12 2.36 11.54 1.99
C VAL A 12 2.83 10.55 0.93
N VAL A 13 2.13 10.46 -0.21
CA VAL A 13 2.51 9.57 -1.32
C VAL A 13 3.91 9.91 -1.84
N ASN A 14 4.22 11.18 -2.05
CA ASN A 14 5.55 11.61 -2.51
C ASN A 14 6.66 11.31 -1.49
N LEU A 15 6.37 11.39 -0.19
CA LEU A 15 7.32 10.96 0.84
C LEU A 15 7.62 9.46 0.72
N TRP A 16 6.58 8.63 0.62
CA TRP A 16 6.72 7.17 0.57
C TRP A 16 7.39 6.68 -0.73
N LEU A 17 7.07 7.30 -1.88
CA LEU A 17 7.75 7.03 -3.15
C LEU A 17 9.25 7.36 -3.07
N GLY A 18 9.62 8.39 -2.32
CA GLY A 18 11.01 8.72 -2.02
C GLY A 18 11.64 7.83 -0.94
N GLY A 19 10.98 6.76 -0.48
CA GLY A 19 11.47 5.88 0.58
C GLY A 19 11.48 6.52 1.98
N ARG A 20 10.77 7.64 2.17
CA ARG A 20 10.74 8.39 3.42
C ARG A 20 9.48 8.09 4.20
N TYR A 21 9.65 7.45 5.35
CA TYR A 21 8.60 7.24 6.34
C TYR A 21 9.22 7.10 7.74
N PRO A 22 8.50 7.47 8.81
CA PRO A 22 8.93 7.20 10.18
C PRO A 22 9.20 5.71 10.39
N LYS A 23 10.24 5.38 11.16
CA LYS A 23 10.59 3.97 11.46
C LYS A 23 9.43 3.20 12.12
N SER A 24 8.59 3.87 12.90
CA SER A 24 7.37 3.29 13.49
C SER A 24 6.35 2.82 12.47
N LEU A 25 6.38 3.35 11.24
CA LEU A 25 5.51 2.92 10.14
C LEU A 25 6.15 1.87 9.23
N ALA A 26 7.42 1.53 9.44
CA ALA A 26 8.17 0.66 8.53
C ALA A 26 7.49 -0.70 8.31
N GLU A 27 6.99 -1.33 9.37
CA GLU A 27 6.29 -2.61 9.27
C GLU A 27 5.02 -2.49 8.41
N PHE A 28 4.25 -1.41 8.56
CA PHE A 28 3.02 -1.19 7.79
C PHE A 28 3.26 -0.78 6.33
N VAL A 29 4.41 -0.17 6.04
CA VAL A 29 4.78 0.28 4.68
C VAL A 29 5.46 -0.85 3.91
N ALA A 30 6.35 -1.59 4.56
CA ALA A 30 7.24 -2.56 3.93
C ALA A 30 6.80 -4.03 4.10
N SER A 31 5.85 -4.34 4.98
CA SER A 31 5.30 -5.70 5.17
C SER A 31 3.87 -5.80 4.63
N GLU A 32 3.29 -7.00 4.61
CA GLU A 32 1.84 -7.21 4.65
C GLU A 32 1.45 -8.49 5.35
N PRO A 33 0.26 -8.53 5.97
CA PRO A 33 -0.34 -9.77 6.39
C PRO A 33 -0.64 -10.66 5.18
N LEU A 34 -0.41 -11.97 5.36
CA LEU A 34 -0.88 -12.99 4.44
C LEU A 34 -2.32 -13.36 4.80
N THR A 35 -3.22 -13.21 3.83
CA THR A 35 -4.59 -13.71 3.93
C THR A 35 -4.67 -15.08 3.26
N PRO A 36 -4.92 -16.17 4.02
CA PRO A 36 -5.09 -17.49 3.44
C PRO A 36 -6.50 -17.63 2.86
N LEU A 37 -6.61 -17.60 1.54
CA LEU A 37 -7.88 -17.87 0.85
C LEU A 37 -7.97 -19.36 0.48
N LEU A 38 -9.18 -19.91 0.55
CA LEU A 38 -9.47 -21.25 0.06
C LEU A 38 -9.57 -21.24 -1.46
N LYS A 39 -8.89 -22.19 -2.11
CA LYS A 39 -9.08 -22.49 -3.53
C LYS A 39 -10.25 -23.48 -3.71
N PRO A 40 -10.88 -23.51 -4.90
CA PRO A 40 -11.93 -24.49 -5.20
C PRO A 40 -11.47 -25.96 -5.12
N ASP A 41 -10.17 -26.21 -5.32
CA ASP A 41 -9.56 -27.56 -5.22
C ASP A 41 -9.23 -27.98 -3.77
N GLY A 42 -9.58 -27.17 -2.77
CA GLY A 42 -9.27 -27.41 -1.36
C GLY A 42 -7.88 -26.96 -0.92
N GLY A 43 -7.04 -26.43 -1.84
CA GLY A 43 -5.75 -25.86 -1.49
C GLY A 43 -5.85 -24.47 -0.86
N ILE A 44 -4.77 -24.01 -0.20
CA ILE A 44 -4.65 -22.64 0.31
C ILE A 44 -3.93 -21.74 -0.71
N ARG A 45 -4.44 -20.52 -0.89
CA ARG A 45 -3.79 -19.44 -1.62
C ARG A 45 -3.45 -18.31 -0.65
N PRO A 46 -2.22 -18.23 -0.13
CA PRO A 46 -1.81 -17.08 0.64
C PRO A 46 -1.68 -15.87 -0.30
N ILE A 47 -2.34 -14.76 0.06
CA ILE A 47 -2.23 -13.48 -0.66
C ILE A 47 -1.65 -12.45 0.30
N ALA A 48 -0.60 -11.75 -0.11
CA ALA A 48 -0.10 -10.58 0.61
C ALA A 48 -1.04 -9.39 0.36
N VAL A 49 -1.85 -9.04 1.36
CA VAL A 49 -2.89 -8.02 1.24
C VAL A 49 -2.37 -6.70 1.79
N GLY A 50 -1.97 -5.82 0.86
CA GLY A 50 -1.63 -4.41 1.03
C GLY A 50 -2.38 -3.65 2.15
N THR A 51 -1.78 -2.64 2.77
CA THR A 51 -2.56 -1.53 3.32
C THR A 51 -3.14 -0.67 2.18
N ILE A 52 -4.20 0.12 2.44
CA ILE A 52 -4.78 1.01 1.42
C ILE A 52 -3.76 2.02 0.89
N TRP A 53 -2.90 2.52 1.78
CA TRP A 53 -1.82 3.46 1.45
C TRP A 53 -0.84 2.85 0.46
N ARG A 54 -0.42 1.60 0.68
CA ARG A 54 0.51 0.95 -0.25
C ARG A 54 -0.13 0.69 -1.61
N ARG A 55 -1.39 0.26 -1.66
CA ARG A 55 -2.11 0.12 -2.93
C ARG A 55 -2.18 1.44 -3.69
N LEU A 56 -2.48 2.53 -2.99
CA LEU A 56 -2.52 3.87 -3.59
C LEU A 56 -1.15 4.26 -4.17
N VAL A 57 -0.08 4.14 -3.37
CA VAL A 57 1.29 4.46 -3.79
C VAL A 57 1.71 3.63 -5.00
N SER A 58 1.48 2.30 -4.98
CA SER A 58 1.80 1.42 -6.11
C SER A 58 1.02 1.79 -7.37
N LYS A 59 -0.27 2.15 -7.26
CA LYS A 59 -1.08 2.56 -8.42
C LYS A 59 -0.59 3.87 -9.03
N VAL A 60 -0.13 4.82 -8.20
CA VAL A 60 0.46 6.08 -8.66
C VAL A 60 1.83 5.83 -9.32
N ALA A 61 2.67 4.99 -8.73
CA ALA A 61 3.99 4.65 -9.27
C ALA A 61 3.93 3.95 -10.64
N MET A 62 2.93 3.10 -10.84
CA MET A 62 2.74 2.32 -12.07
C MET A 62 2.00 3.08 -13.18
N LYS A 63 1.72 4.37 -13.00
CA LYS A 63 1.00 5.17 -14.00
C LYS A 63 1.91 5.42 -15.21
N GLY A 64 1.71 4.65 -16.28
CA GLY A 64 2.45 4.77 -17.55
C GLY A 64 3.44 3.63 -17.85
N ALA A 65 3.50 2.61 -16.99
CA ALA A 65 4.16 1.34 -17.28
C ALA A 65 3.20 0.34 -17.96
#